data_AF-A0A6A9SUT3-F1
#
_entry.id   AF-A0A6A9SUT3-F1
#
_cell.length_a   1.000
_cell.length_b   1.000
_cell.length_c   1.000
_cell.angle_alpha   90.00
_cell.angle_beta   90.00
_cell.angle_gamma   90.00
#
_symmetry.space_group_name_H-M   'P 1'
#
loop_
_entity.id
_entity.type
_entity.pdbx_description
1 polymer ?
#
loop_
_entity_poly.entity_id
_entity_poly.type
_entity_poly.pdbx_seq_one_letter_code
_entity_poly.pdbx_strand_id
1 'polypeptide(L)'
;PPSVAAPDASAAILVVTLVVTAAVWAGLRRVATVEATGSVGVLVVFAHALDGISTAVGYDRLGFGEQTPLSRIIIHAGEALPTAELIGAGWLFVVVKLLLAAGIVALFEEYVREDPTEGYLLLALITAVGLGPGAHNLVLFALV
;
A
#
# COMPACT_ATOMS: atom_id res chain seq x y z
N PRO A 1 18.43 -16.50 17.20
CA PRO A 1 18.41 -15.61 16.01
C PRO A 1 18.72 -14.18 16.42
N PRO A 2 19.59 -13.43 15.72
CA PRO A 2 19.78 -12.03 16.05
C PRO A 2 18.42 -11.35 15.90
N SER A 3 17.97 -10.71 16.98
CA SER A 3 16.77 -9.90 17.01
C SER A 3 16.94 -8.83 15.93
N VAL A 4 16.24 -9.00 14.80
CA VAL A 4 16.12 -7.94 13.80
C VAL A 4 15.58 -6.74 14.57
N ALA A 5 16.41 -5.71 14.75
CA ALA A 5 15.98 -4.54 15.48
C ALA A 5 14.82 -3.93 14.69
N ALA A 6 13.72 -3.58 15.34
CA ALA A 6 12.55 -3.07 14.65
C ALA A 6 12.79 -1.83 13.74
N PRO A 7 13.82 -0.97 13.92
CA PRO A 7 14.24 -0.01 12.88
C PRO A 7 14.64 -0.65 11.54
N ASP A 8 15.21 -1.85 11.54
CA ASP A 8 15.54 -2.59 10.30
C ASP A 8 14.26 -3.00 9.56
N ALA A 9 13.18 -3.30 10.28
CA ALA A 9 11.88 -3.63 9.69
C ALA A 9 11.28 -2.41 8.98
N SER A 10 11.29 -1.23 9.60
CA SER A 10 10.80 0.00 8.97
C SER A 10 11.59 0.36 7.71
N ALA A 11 12.93 0.23 7.75
CA ALA A 11 13.78 0.45 6.58
C ALA A 11 13.48 -0.57 5.46
N ALA A 12 13.36 -1.85 5.80
CA ALA A 12 13.03 -2.90 4.84
C ALA A 12 11.65 -2.68 4.21
N ILE A 13 10.63 -2.33 4.99
CA ILE A 13 9.29 -1.99 4.50
C ILE A 13 9.37 -0.85 3.49
N LEU A 14 10.11 0.23 3.80
CA LEU A 14 10.26 1.36 2.89
C LEU A 14 10.92 0.95 1.57
N VAL A 15 12.01 0.18 1.63
CA VAL A 15 12.71 -0.30 0.43
C VAL A 15 11.79 -1.18 -0.43
N VAL A 16 11.08 -2.13 0.18
CA VAL A 16 10.13 -3.00 -0.53
C VAL A 16 8.99 -2.17 -1.12
N THR A 17 8.48 -1.19 -0.37
CA THR A 17 7.43 -0.28 -0.84
C THR A 17 7.86 0.49 -2.08
N LEU A 18 9.09 1.03 -2.11
CA LEU A 18 9.63 1.74 -3.27
C LEU A 18 9.74 0.82 -4.49
N VAL A 19 10.24 -0.40 -4.30
CA VAL A 19 10.37 -1.40 -5.38
C VAL A 19 8.99 -1.79 -5.93
N VAL A 20 8.04 -2.11 -5.05
CA VAL A 20 6.67 -2.48 -5.43
C VAL A 20 5.97 -1.33 -6.13
N THR A 21 6.12 -0.10 -5.62
CA THR A 21 5.56 1.11 -6.26
C THR A 21 6.10 1.27 -7.67
N ALA A 22 7.42 1.15 -7.86
CA ALA A 22 8.04 1.25 -9.16
C ALA A 22 7.55 0.17 -10.13
N ALA A 23 7.39 -1.08 -9.64
CA ALA A 23 6.89 -2.19 -10.44
C ALA A 23 5.42 -2.00 -10.85
N VAL A 24 4.55 -1.63 -9.90
CA VAL A 24 3.12 -1.37 -10.15
C VAL A 24 2.95 -0.20 -11.11
N TRP A 25 3.67 0.91 -10.88
CA TRP A 25 3.64 2.06 -11.78
C TRP A 25 4.13 1.73 -13.19
N ALA A 26 5.22 0.97 -13.30
CA ALA A 26 5.73 0.53 -14.59
C ALA A 26 4.73 -0.37 -15.33
N GLY A 27 4.04 -1.28 -14.62
CA GLY A 27 3.00 -2.13 -15.17
C GLY A 27 1.75 -1.35 -15.59
N LEU A 28 1.29 -0.43 -14.74
CA LEU A 28 0.09 0.39 -14.98
C LEU A 28 0.23 1.21 -16.27
N ARG A 29 1.39 1.84 -16.48
CA ARG A 29 1.70 2.60 -17.71
C ARG A 29 1.69 1.77 -18.99
N ARG A 30 1.67 0.43 -18.91
CA ARG A 30 1.56 -0.44 -20.09
C ARG A 30 0.12 -0.74 -20.48
N VAL A 31 -0.82 -0.52 -19.56
CA VAL A 31 -2.22 -0.93 -19.73
C VAL A 31 -3.21 0.22 -19.59
N ALA A 32 -2.77 1.38 -19.09
CA ALA A 32 -3.59 2.57 -18.91
C ALA A 32 -2.80 3.86 -19.21
N THR A 33 -3.54 4.87 -19.66
CA THR A 33 -3.14 6.28 -19.73
C THR A 33 -3.12 6.84 -18.30
N VAL A 34 -2.03 7.50 -17.91
CA VAL A 34 -1.81 8.03 -16.55
C VAL A 34 -0.98 9.33 -16.57
N GLU A 35 -1.02 10.05 -17.68
CA GLU A 35 -0.24 11.26 -17.92
C GLU A 35 -0.70 12.43 -17.06
N ALA A 36 -2.01 12.62 -16.94
CA ALA A 36 -2.61 13.68 -16.13
C ALA A 36 -2.49 13.38 -14.63
N THR A 37 -2.74 12.13 -14.20
CA THR A 37 -2.50 11.73 -12.80
C THR A 37 -1.02 11.80 -12.42
N GLY A 38 -0.12 11.44 -13.34
CA GLY A 38 1.31 11.72 -13.29
C GLY A 38 1.99 11.34 -11.97
N SER A 39 2.82 12.26 -11.45
CA SER A 39 3.55 12.03 -10.19
C SER A 39 2.63 11.91 -8.97
N VAL A 40 1.47 12.55 -8.96
CA VAL A 40 0.48 12.40 -7.89
C VAL A 40 -0.09 10.97 -7.89
N GLY A 41 -0.31 10.38 -9.07
CA GLY A 41 -0.66 8.98 -9.21
C GLY A 41 0.40 8.03 -8.61
N VAL A 42 1.68 8.32 -8.81
CA VAL A 42 2.78 7.57 -8.16
C VAL A 42 2.67 7.65 -6.63
N LEU A 43 2.36 8.83 -6.08
CA LEU A 43 2.20 9.02 -4.64
C LEU A 43 1.01 8.22 -4.08
N VAL A 44 -0.10 8.13 -4.82
CA VAL A 44 -1.24 7.28 -4.44
C VAL A 44 -0.81 5.82 -4.37
N VAL A 45 -0.13 5.31 -5.39
CA VAL A 45 0.36 3.92 -5.40
C VAL A 45 1.33 3.69 -4.23
N PHE A 46 2.27 4.60 -4.00
CA PHE A 46 3.22 4.52 -2.89
C PHE A 46 2.52 4.46 -1.54
N ALA A 47 1.56 5.36 -1.28
CA ALA A 47 0.87 5.45 0.00
C ALA A 47 0.10 4.16 0.33
N HIS A 48 -0.62 3.60 -0.64
CA HIS A 48 -1.36 2.35 -0.44
C HIS A 48 -0.47 1.11 -0.43
N ALA A 49 0.65 1.13 -1.17
CA ALA A 49 1.68 0.09 -1.06
C ALA A 49 2.30 0.09 0.34
N LEU A 50 2.63 1.28 0.89
CA LEU A 50 3.22 1.41 2.21
C LEU A 50 2.28 0.87 3.29
N ASP A 51 1.00 1.26 3.23
CA ASP A 51 -0.04 0.72 4.10
C ASP A 51 -0.11 -0.81 4.00
N GLY A 52 -0.33 -1.33 2.79
CA GLY A 52 -0.46 -2.77 2.57
C GLY A 52 0.72 -3.56 3.13
N ILE A 53 1.95 -3.14 2.79
CA ILE A 53 3.18 -3.85 3.17
C ILE A 53 3.44 -3.72 4.67
N SER A 54 3.32 -2.51 5.24
CA SER A 54 3.56 -2.30 6.67
C SER A 54 2.55 -3.06 7.53
N THR A 55 1.28 -3.08 7.14
CA THR A 55 0.21 -3.82 7.82
C THR A 55 0.43 -5.32 7.72
N ALA A 56 0.78 -5.84 6.53
CA ALA A 56 1.10 -7.25 6.34
C ALA A 56 2.31 -7.68 7.20
N VAL A 57 3.39 -6.89 7.22
CA VAL A 57 4.56 -7.17 8.05
C VAL A 57 4.22 -7.08 9.54
N GLY A 58 3.46 -6.07 9.95
CA GLY A 58 3.01 -5.92 11.33
C GLY A 58 2.23 -7.15 11.82
N TYR A 59 1.32 -7.64 10.99
CA TYR A 59 0.51 -8.81 11.28
C TYR A 59 1.33 -10.11 11.25
N ASP A 60 2.01 -10.40 10.15
CA ASP A 60 2.66 -11.70 9.91
C ASP A 60 3.98 -11.89 10.68
N ARG A 61 4.71 -10.80 11.00
CA ARG A 61 6.08 -10.87 11.57
C ARG A 61 6.19 -10.31 12.97
N LEU A 62 5.40 -9.28 13.29
CA LEU A 62 5.50 -8.55 14.55
C LEU A 62 4.36 -8.88 15.52
N GLY A 63 3.36 -9.66 15.08
CA GLY A 63 2.25 -10.10 15.92
C GLY A 63 1.26 -8.99 16.27
N PHE A 64 1.27 -7.86 15.56
CA PHE A 64 0.28 -6.80 15.74
C PHE A 64 -1.07 -7.21 15.13
N GLY A 65 -2.15 -7.00 15.89
CA GLY A 65 -3.50 -7.21 15.36
C GLY A 65 -3.96 -6.07 14.46
N GLU A 66 -4.61 -6.39 13.34
CA GLU A 66 -5.29 -5.39 12.50
C GLU A 66 -6.58 -4.93 13.17
N GLN A 67 -6.75 -3.63 13.40
CA GLN A 67 -7.90 -3.10 14.13
C GLN A 67 -9.08 -2.72 13.22
N THR A 68 -8.81 -2.35 11.98
CA THR A 68 -9.80 -1.97 10.97
C THR A 68 -10.61 -3.19 10.52
N PRO A 69 -11.95 -3.19 10.69
CA PRO A 69 -12.77 -4.37 10.38
C PRO A 69 -12.61 -4.88 8.94
N LEU A 70 -12.61 -3.98 7.95
CA LEU A 70 -12.48 -4.38 6.55
C LEU A 70 -11.11 -4.98 6.24
N SER A 71 -10.02 -4.34 6.70
CA SER A 71 -8.66 -4.87 6.54
C SER A 71 -8.53 -6.24 7.18
N ARG A 72 -9.09 -6.40 8.40
CA ARG A 72 -9.09 -7.67 9.14
C ARG A 72 -9.77 -8.78 8.35
N ILE A 73 -10.94 -8.53 7.75
CA ILE A 73 -11.65 -9.51 6.91
C ILE A 73 -10.77 -9.95 5.74
N ILE A 74 -10.11 -9.01 5.06
CA ILE A 74 -9.25 -9.32 3.92
C ILE A 74 -8.05 -10.17 4.35
N ILE A 75 -7.41 -9.84 5.47
CA ILE A 75 -6.26 -10.60 6.00
C ILE A 75 -6.69 -12.02 6.40
N HIS A 76 -7.83 -12.19 7.08
CA HIS A 76 -8.33 -13.53 7.43
C HIS A 76 -8.72 -14.35 6.20
N ALA A 77 -9.24 -13.70 5.15
CA ALA A 77 -9.46 -14.36 3.87
C ALA A 77 -8.12 -14.81 3.25
N GLY A 78 -7.06 -14.03 3.41
CA GLY A 78 -5.69 -14.40 3.02
C GLY A 78 -5.14 -15.59 3.82
N GLU A 79 -5.43 -15.64 5.13
CA GLU A 79 -5.06 -16.73 6.03
C GLU A 79 -5.73 -18.07 5.67
N ALA A 80 -6.98 -18.01 5.19
CA ALA A 80 -7.73 -19.19 4.76
C ALA A 80 -7.22 -19.80 3.44
N LEU A 81 -6.29 -19.15 2.74
CA LEU A 81 -5.73 -19.64 1.49
C LEU A 81 -4.46 -20.49 1.74
N PRO A 82 -4.20 -21.53 0.93
CA PRO A 82 -3.02 -22.38 1.08
C PRO A 82 -1.69 -21.64 0.88
N THR A 83 -1.73 -20.42 0.34
CA THR A 83 -0.55 -19.56 0.17
C THR A 83 -0.10 -18.91 1.47
N ALA A 84 -0.95 -18.87 2.51
CA ALA A 84 -0.63 -18.19 3.77
C ALA A 84 0.64 -18.73 4.42
N GLU A 85 0.85 -20.05 4.39
CA GLU A 85 2.05 -20.70 4.93
C GLU A 85 3.34 -20.32 4.19
N LEU A 86 3.24 -19.88 2.93
CA LEU A 86 4.38 -19.55 2.08
C LEU A 86 4.75 -18.07 2.12
N ILE A 87 3.75 -17.19 2.09
CA ILE A 87 3.95 -15.74 1.90
C ILE A 87 3.31 -14.86 2.99
N GLY A 88 2.78 -15.46 4.05
CA GLY A 88 2.05 -14.77 5.12
C GLY A 88 0.56 -14.60 4.79
N ALA A 89 -0.28 -14.22 5.76
CA ALA A 89 -1.70 -13.96 5.55
C ALA A 89 -1.96 -12.57 4.96
N GLY A 90 -1.09 -11.60 5.26
CA GLY A 90 -1.25 -10.20 4.86
C GLY A 90 -1.12 -9.93 3.36
N TRP A 91 -0.60 -10.87 2.56
CA TRP A 91 -0.36 -10.67 1.12
C TRP A 91 -1.62 -10.25 0.35
N LEU A 92 -2.79 -10.80 0.72
CA LEU A 92 -4.04 -10.49 0.03
C LEU A 92 -4.44 -9.03 0.25
N PHE A 93 -4.20 -8.50 1.45
CA PHE A 93 -4.41 -7.09 1.75
C PHE A 93 -3.50 -6.19 0.92
N VAL A 94 -2.22 -6.56 0.76
CA VAL A 94 -1.28 -5.86 -0.14
C VAL A 94 -1.85 -5.82 -1.56
N VAL A 95 -2.27 -6.96 -2.11
CA VAL A 95 -2.81 -7.04 -3.48
C VAL A 95 -4.04 -6.16 -3.64
N VAL A 96 -4.99 -6.21 -2.69
CA VAL A 96 -6.20 -5.37 -2.71
C VAL A 96 -5.83 -3.89 -2.74
N LYS A 97 -4.88 -3.45 -1.89
CA LYS A 97 -4.42 -2.07 -1.85
C LYS A 97 -3.77 -1.62 -3.16
N LEU A 98 -2.92 -2.46 -3.74
CA LEU A 98 -2.26 -2.14 -5.01
C LEU A 98 -3.25 -2.06 -6.17
N LEU A 99 -4.21 -2.99 -6.24
CA LEU A 99 -5.27 -2.97 -7.26
C LEU A 99 -6.17 -1.75 -7.09
N LEU A 100 -6.55 -1.41 -5.85
CA LEU A 100 -7.34 -0.22 -5.56
C LEU A 100 -6.59 1.05 -6.00
N ALA A 101 -5.32 1.20 -5.62
CA ALA A 101 -4.54 2.37 -5.98
C ALA A 101 -4.32 2.49 -7.49
N ALA A 102 -3.93 1.40 -8.15
CA ALA A 102 -3.74 1.38 -9.60
C ALA A 102 -5.06 1.68 -10.35
N GLY A 103 -6.17 1.10 -9.89
CA GLY A 103 -7.50 1.36 -10.45
C GLY A 103 -7.92 2.81 -10.29
N ILE A 104 -7.76 3.38 -9.09
CA ILE A 104 -8.04 4.80 -8.84
C ILE A 104 -7.24 5.68 -9.79
N VAL A 105 -5.92 5.48 -9.87
CA VAL A 105 -5.06 6.30 -10.74
C VAL A 105 -5.50 6.21 -12.20
N ALA A 106 -5.75 5.01 -12.73
CA ALA A 106 -6.19 4.85 -14.11
C ALA A 106 -7.56 5.48 -14.38
N LEU A 107 -8.51 5.36 -13.44
CA LEU A 107 -9.86 5.90 -13.59
C LEU A 107 -9.93 7.42 -13.41
N PHE A 108 -9.05 7.98 -12.58
CA PHE A 108 -8.97 9.43 -12.33
C PHE A 108 -8.25 10.19 -13.44
N GLU A 109 -7.62 9.49 -14.38
CA GLU A 109 -6.86 10.13 -15.47
C GLU A 109 -7.68 11.14 -16.27
N GLU A 110 -8.90 10.76 -16.70
CA GLU A 110 -9.77 11.70 -17.42
C GLU A 110 -10.20 12.85 -16.53
N TYR A 111 -10.59 12.52 -15.30
CA TYR A 111 -11.11 13.50 -14.36
C TYR A 111 -10.08 14.57 -13.98
N VAL A 112 -8.82 14.18 -13.75
CA VAL A 112 -7.71 15.13 -13.50
C VAL A 112 -7.42 15.98 -14.74
N ARG A 113 -7.65 15.45 -15.95
CA ARG A 113 -7.47 16.22 -17.19
C ARG A 113 -8.57 17.26 -17.38
N GLU A 114 -9.81 16.90 -17.07
CA GLU A 114 -10.99 17.75 -17.22
C GLU A 114 -11.09 18.81 -16.11
N ASP A 115 -10.93 18.42 -14.84
CA ASP A 115 -10.89 19.30 -13.67
C ASP A 115 -9.65 19.00 -12.80
N PRO A 116 -8.50 19.63 -13.11
CA PRO A 116 -7.27 19.37 -12.38
C PRO A 116 -7.35 19.70 -10.90
N THR A 117 -8.05 20.77 -10.53
CA THR A 117 -8.07 21.22 -9.13
C THR A 117 -8.81 20.21 -8.28
N GLU A 118 -10.03 19.85 -8.68
CA GLU A 118 -10.83 18.88 -7.94
C GLU A 118 -10.21 17.48 -8.00
N GLY A 119 -9.72 17.07 -9.18
CA GLY A 119 -9.05 15.79 -9.39
C GLY A 119 -7.85 15.59 -8.46
N TYR A 120 -6.94 16.56 -8.39
CA TYR A 120 -5.78 16.45 -7.51
C TYR A 120 -6.14 16.53 -6.02
N LEU A 121 -7.18 17.29 -5.64
CA LEU A 121 -7.65 17.32 -4.25
C LEU A 121 -8.18 15.94 -3.81
N LEU A 122 -8.93 15.26 -4.67
CA LEU A 122 -9.40 13.90 -4.39
C LEU A 122 -8.24 12.90 -4.34
N LEU A 123 -7.28 12.98 -5.28
CA LEU A 123 -6.09 12.12 -5.23
C LEU A 123 -5.24 12.37 -3.97
N ALA A 124 -5.15 13.61 -3.50
CA ALA A 124 -4.48 13.94 -2.24
C ALA A 124 -5.21 13.31 -1.04
N LEU A 125 -6.54 13.37 -1.00
CA LEU A 125 -7.35 12.69 0.02
C LEU A 125 -7.12 11.18 0.00
N ILE A 126 -7.16 10.55 -1.17
CA ILE A 126 -6.91 9.12 -1.35
C ILE A 126 -5.48 8.74 -0.91
N THR A 127 -4.50 9.59 -1.22
CA THR A 127 -3.12 9.42 -0.77
C THR A 127 -3.06 9.42 0.76
N ALA A 128 -3.73 10.37 1.42
CA ALA A 128 -3.77 10.47 2.88
C ALA A 128 -4.39 9.22 3.53
N VAL A 129 -5.43 8.63 2.90
CA VAL A 129 -6.06 7.39 3.39
C VAL A 129 -5.09 6.22 3.45
N GLY A 130 -4.19 6.08 2.48
CA GLY A 130 -3.12 5.06 2.52
C GLY A 130 -1.98 5.47 3.44
N LEU A 131 -1.53 6.72 3.35
CA LEU A 131 -0.33 7.17 4.05
C LEU A 131 -0.52 7.18 5.57
N GLY A 132 -1.73 7.48 6.08
CA GLY A 132 -2.03 7.52 7.52
C GLY A 132 -1.64 6.23 8.25
N PRO A 133 -2.26 5.08 7.94
CA PRO A 133 -1.89 3.79 8.53
C PRO A 133 -0.44 3.38 8.22
N GLY A 134 0.03 3.58 6.98
CA GLY A 134 1.40 3.19 6.59
C GLY A 134 2.49 3.93 7.37
N ALA A 135 2.36 5.25 7.52
CA ALA A 135 3.29 6.06 8.31
C ALA A 135 3.17 5.76 9.81
N HIS A 136 1.95 5.57 10.31
CA HIS A 136 1.73 5.14 11.70
C HIS A 136 2.47 3.85 12.02
N ASN A 137 2.36 2.84 11.15
CA ASN A 137 3.04 1.55 11.32
C ASN A 137 4.57 1.69 11.31
N LEU A 138 5.14 2.47 10.38
CA LEU A 138 6.60 2.69 10.35
C LEU A 138 7.12 3.35 11.63
N VAL A 139 6.40 4.34 12.15
CA VAL A 139 6.76 5.01 13.40
C VAL A 139 6.61 4.05 14.58
N LEU A 140 5.51 3.30 14.64
CA LEU A 140 5.30 2.29 15.66
C LEU A 140 6.45 1.27 15.68
N PHE A 141 6.82 0.72 14.53
CA PHE A 141 7.88 -0.29 14.45
C PHE A 141 9.26 0.31 14.72
N ALA A 142 9.51 1.58 14.39
CA ALA A 142 10.80 2.20 14.70
C ALA A 142 11.04 2.41 16.21
N LEU A 143 9.97 2.38 17.03
CA LEU A 143 10.01 2.72 18.46
C LEU A 143 9.92 1.51 19.40
N VAL A 144 9.64 0.31 18.89
CA VAL A 144 9.47 -0.93 19.67
C VAL A 144 10.72 -1.80 19.57
#